data_AF-A0A7Y7TPJ8-F1
#
_entry.id   AF-A0A7Y7TPJ8-F1
#
_cell.length_a   1.000
_cell.length_b   1.000
_cell.length_c   1.000
_cell.angle_alpha   90.00
_cell.angle_beta   90.00
_cell.angle_gamma   90.00
#
_symmetry.space_group_name_H-M   'P 1'
#
loop_
_entity.id
_entity.type
_entity.pdbx_description
1 polymer ?
#
loop_
_entity_poly.entity_id
_entity_poly.type
_entity_poly.pdbx_seq_one_letter_code
_entity_poly.pdbx_strand_id
1 'polypeptide(L)'
;MTNFIVIFSLLLALAATSFAGESCTVCHVSVRLSGVHKGVPCLGCHISESATVANPGASAYGAIGCKACHKGHERIFDHAMAKRSGEKQFVSRSYAKVDAAFWEKNCTGCHLQSCTDCHGSGHNILKPLAVDCQRCHKGYFVGWDYAGRAPREDNNRYQRGAEIEGERFLKMLPDVHFSKGMECSACHSMQSLASGEKSSQKCRGCHKPDLKIVEHGIKAHMERLECYACHAAWGAQEYGTFYLRFRDGASKEDFDLKGEKNGEYLRSAYLKSQDAPMLGLNSRGKVSPIRPMFIAYYTDILTAKSGGDENRLLGAEWRTYMPHTIQRGTIACEGCHDSPRRFLLEAESARIFLPKKDGMVLESFWQQQGQKVVNGSFMPLDRYRKMNERTMAKKRAETKKWQNLLKNVETSSKP
;
A
#
# COMPACT_ATOMS: atom_id res chain seq x y z
N MET A 1 -96.81 9.63 -21.90
CA MET A 1 -95.71 10.25 -22.67
C MET A 1 -95.14 11.31 -21.74
N THR A 2 -93.93 11.24 -21.18
CA THR A 2 -92.65 10.71 -21.66
C THR A 2 -91.75 10.58 -20.42
N ASN A 3 -90.96 9.51 -20.36
CA ASN A 3 -90.00 9.19 -19.31
C ASN A 3 -88.95 10.28 -19.12
N PHE A 4 -88.48 10.52 -17.89
CA PHE A 4 -87.06 10.81 -17.63
C PHE A 4 -86.67 10.34 -16.22
N ILE A 5 -85.95 9.21 -16.19
CA ILE A 5 -85.24 8.69 -15.03
C ILE A 5 -83.88 9.40 -15.01
N VAL A 6 -83.59 10.16 -13.95
CA VAL A 6 -82.26 10.75 -13.73
C VAL A 6 -81.47 9.78 -12.85
N ILE A 7 -80.59 9.00 -13.50
CA ILE A 7 -79.58 8.18 -12.84
C ILE A 7 -78.41 9.10 -12.50
N PHE A 8 -78.21 9.41 -11.22
CA PHE A 8 -77.04 10.12 -10.73
C PHE A 8 -75.91 9.10 -10.50
N SER A 9 -75.03 8.95 -11.49
CA SER A 9 -73.84 8.12 -11.41
C SER A 9 -72.83 8.75 -10.45
N LEU A 10 -72.69 8.17 -9.27
CA LEU A 10 -71.64 8.49 -8.30
C LEU A 10 -70.30 7.95 -8.84
N LEU A 11 -69.54 8.78 -9.56
CA LEU A 11 -68.15 8.49 -9.94
C LEU A 11 -67.28 8.55 -8.68
N LEU A 12 -67.08 7.41 -8.04
CA LEU A 12 -65.98 7.22 -7.10
C LEU A 12 -64.67 7.34 -7.89
N ALA A 13 -64.02 8.50 -7.81
CA ALA A 13 -62.63 8.63 -8.15
C ALA A 13 -61.81 7.80 -7.15
N LEU A 14 -61.55 6.53 -7.49
CA LEU A 14 -60.39 5.84 -6.94
C LEU A 14 -59.16 6.60 -7.42
N ALA A 15 -58.68 7.52 -6.59
CA ALA A 15 -57.29 7.94 -6.62
C ALA A 15 -56.48 6.70 -6.22
N ALA A 16 -56.24 5.82 -7.19
CA ALA A 16 -55.17 4.86 -7.11
C ALA A 16 -53.90 5.71 -6.89
N THR A 17 -53.37 5.66 -5.68
CA THR A 17 -51.98 6.02 -5.42
C THR A 17 -51.15 5.02 -6.20
N SER A 18 -50.96 5.27 -7.49
CA SER A 18 -49.88 4.68 -8.25
C SER A 18 -48.61 5.10 -7.53
N PHE A 19 -47.99 4.14 -6.83
CA PHE A 19 -46.55 4.20 -6.66
C PHE A 19 -46.00 4.24 -8.08
N ALA A 20 -45.72 5.44 -8.59
CA ALA A 20 -45.12 5.64 -9.89
C ALA A 20 -43.77 4.92 -9.88
N GLY A 21 -43.75 3.71 -10.41
CA GLY A 21 -42.52 2.97 -10.63
C GLY A 21 -41.68 3.76 -11.62
N GLU A 22 -40.38 3.86 -11.34
CA GLU A 22 -39.43 4.56 -12.21
C GLU A 22 -39.47 3.97 -13.62
N SER A 23 -39.53 4.84 -14.64
CA SER A 23 -39.61 4.41 -16.04
C SER A 23 -38.29 3.85 -16.57
N CYS A 24 -37.21 3.94 -15.77
CA CYS A 24 -35.87 3.49 -16.14
C CYS A 24 -35.86 2.03 -16.63
N THR A 25 -36.65 1.17 -15.99
CA THR A 25 -36.70 -0.27 -16.32
C THR A 25 -37.46 -0.58 -17.62
N VAL A 26 -38.19 0.38 -18.19
CA VAL A 26 -38.86 0.24 -19.50
C VAL A 26 -37.83 0.13 -20.61
N CYS A 27 -36.76 0.93 -20.55
CA CYS A 27 -35.67 0.92 -21.53
C CYS A 27 -34.47 0.09 -21.04
N HIS A 28 -34.20 0.06 -19.73
CA HIS A 28 -33.10 -0.68 -19.12
C HIS A 28 -33.56 -2.02 -18.50
N VAL A 29 -34.30 -2.81 -19.29
CA VAL A 29 -34.93 -4.07 -18.85
C VAL A 29 -33.95 -5.10 -18.27
N SER A 30 -32.70 -5.08 -18.74
CA SER A 30 -31.63 -6.01 -18.31
C SER A 30 -30.85 -5.53 -17.09
N VAL A 31 -31.06 -4.29 -16.66
CA VAL A 31 -30.35 -3.75 -15.49
C VAL A 31 -31.04 -4.22 -14.23
N ARG A 32 -30.27 -4.91 -13.38
CA ARG A 32 -30.71 -5.40 -12.08
C ARG A 32 -29.61 -5.15 -11.06
N LEU A 33 -30.00 -4.61 -9.91
CA LEU A 33 -29.12 -4.55 -8.74
C LEU A 33 -29.13 -5.91 -8.03
N SER A 34 -28.02 -6.20 -7.34
CA SER A 34 -27.82 -7.44 -6.60
C SER A 34 -27.35 -7.15 -5.17
N GLY A 35 -27.26 -8.20 -4.34
CA GLY A 35 -26.77 -8.10 -2.96
C GLY A 35 -27.61 -7.14 -2.10
N VAL A 36 -26.92 -6.34 -1.29
CA VAL A 36 -27.53 -5.42 -0.33
C VAL A 36 -28.29 -4.25 -0.99
N HIS A 37 -28.03 -3.99 -2.28
CA HIS A 37 -28.68 -2.91 -3.04
C HIS A 37 -29.83 -3.39 -3.93
N LYS A 38 -30.18 -4.69 -3.91
CA LYS A 38 -31.21 -5.28 -4.79
C LYS A 38 -32.56 -4.53 -4.77
N GLY A 39 -32.92 -3.93 -3.64
CA GLY A 39 -34.18 -3.20 -3.45
C GLY A 39 -34.08 -1.67 -3.61
N VAL A 40 -32.91 -1.13 -3.97
CA VAL A 40 -32.74 0.32 -4.12
C VAL A 40 -33.30 0.77 -5.48
N PRO A 41 -34.23 1.74 -5.53
CA PRO A 41 -34.71 2.30 -6.79
C PRO A 41 -33.56 2.94 -7.59
N CYS A 42 -33.62 2.90 -8.92
CA CYS A 42 -32.61 3.46 -9.82
C CYS A 42 -32.36 4.94 -9.53
N LEU A 43 -33.41 5.76 -9.34
CA LEU A 43 -33.28 7.19 -9.03
C LEU A 43 -32.77 7.43 -7.61
N GLY A 44 -32.80 6.43 -6.73
CA GLY A 44 -32.11 6.49 -5.44
C GLY A 44 -30.60 6.71 -5.60
N CYS A 45 -30.01 6.21 -6.67
CA CYS A 45 -28.61 6.44 -7.03
C CYS A 45 -28.47 7.53 -8.11
N HIS A 46 -29.36 7.51 -9.11
CA HIS A 46 -29.27 8.36 -10.30
C HIS A 46 -29.99 9.71 -10.19
N ILE A 47 -30.53 10.02 -9.01
CA ILE A 47 -31.13 11.30 -8.60
C ILE A 47 -32.53 11.56 -9.17
N SER A 48 -32.67 11.70 -10.49
CA SER A 48 -33.99 11.94 -11.12
C SER A 48 -33.96 11.61 -12.62
N GLU A 49 -35.12 11.40 -13.23
CA GLU A 49 -35.25 11.13 -14.68
C GLU A 49 -34.82 12.34 -15.53
N SER A 50 -35.14 13.56 -15.10
CA SER A 50 -34.78 14.79 -15.84
C SER A 50 -33.31 15.21 -15.68
N ALA A 51 -32.62 14.70 -14.66
CA ALA A 51 -31.22 15.05 -14.36
C ALA A 51 -30.42 13.82 -13.91
N THR A 52 -30.54 12.72 -14.67
CA THR A 52 -29.88 11.46 -14.39
C THR A 52 -28.36 11.61 -14.41
N VAL A 53 -27.68 11.18 -13.35
CA VAL A 53 -26.20 11.18 -13.29
C VAL A 53 -25.67 9.84 -13.82
N ALA A 54 -24.82 9.86 -14.85
CA ALA A 54 -24.31 8.63 -15.47
C ALA A 54 -23.42 7.78 -14.52
N ASN A 55 -22.59 8.43 -13.70
CA ASN A 55 -21.72 7.74 -12.73
C ASN A 55 -21.95 8.28 -11.31
N PRO A 56 -22.99 7.80 -10.61
CA PRO A 56 -23.40 8.37 -9.33
C PRO A 56 -22.38 8.15 -8.19
N GLY A 57 -21.43 7.23 -8.36
CA GLY A 57 -20.34 6.96 -7.40
C GLY A 57 -19.06 7.75 -7.66
N ALA A 58 -18.97 8.52 -8.75
CA ALA A 58 -17.75 9.24 -9.08
C ALA A 58 -17.51 10.44 -8.16
N SER A 59 -16.24 10.65 -7.83
CA SER A 59 -15.76 11.80 -7.06
C SER A 59 -16.05 13.14 -7.72
N ALA A 60 -16.08 13.20 -9.06
CA ALA A 60 -16.42 14.40 -9.83
C ALA A 60 -17.85 14.92 -9.54
N TYR A 61 -18.76 14.01 -9.15
CA TYR A 61 -20.12 14.36 -8.71
C TYR A 61 -20.26 14.28 -7.19
N GLY A 62 -19.15 14.24 -6.45
CA GLY A 62 -19.14 14.08 -4.99
C GLY A 62 -19.83 12.81 -4.51
N ALA A 63 -19.79 11.73 -5.30
CA ALA A 63 -20.50 10.47 -5.07
C ALA A 63 -21.97 10.66 -4.64
N ILE A 64 -22.67 11.54 -5.36
CA ILE A 64 -24.01 12.01 -4.98
C ILE A 64 -25.02 10.88 -4.78
N GLY A 65 -24.94 9.79 -5.57
CA GLY A 65 -25.84 8.65 -5.41
C GLY A 65 -25.45 7.68 -4.30
N CYS A 66 -24.24 7.78 -3.74
CA CYS A 66 -23.82 6.96 -2.62
C CYS A 66 -23.98 7.69 -1.29
N LYS A 67 -23.63 8.98 -1.23
CA LYS A 67 -23.55 9.75 0.03
C LYS A 67 -24.90 9.95 0.73
N ALA A 68 -26.02 9.83 0.01
CA ALA A 68 -27.35 9.96 0.60
C ALA A 68 -27.58 8.92 1.72
N CYS A 69 -27.10 7.69 1.49
CA CYS A 69 -27.18 6.59 2.46
C CYS A 69 -25.85 6.37 3.20
N HIS A 70 -24.71 6.53 2.51
CA HIS A 70 -23.36 6.35 3.06
C HIS A 70 -22.72 7.67 3.47
N LYS A 71 -23.42 8.44 4.30
CA LYS A 71 -23.03 9.81 4.68
C LYS A 71 -21.60 9.86 5.24
N GLY A 72 -20.79 10.76 4.71
CA GLY A 72 -19.42 11.02 5.14
C GLY A 72 -18.37 10.12 4.47
N HIS A 73 -18.76 9.02 3.82
CA HIS A 73 -17.81 8.15 3.12
C HIS A 73 -17.23 8.79 1.85
N GLU A 74 -17.91 9.77 1.25
CA GLU A 74 -17.40 10.55 0.11
C GLU A 74 -16.10 11.30 0.44
N ARG A 75 -15.83 11.56 1.73
CA ARG A 75 -14.57 12.19 2.17
C ARG A 75 -13.34 11.33 1.91
N ILE A 76 -13.49 10.05 1.56
CA ILE A 76 -12.37 9.22 1.10
C ILE A 76 -11.61 9.86 -0.07
N PHE A 77 -12.30 10.64 -0.92
CA PHE A 77 -11.69 11.35 -2.04
C PHE A 77 -10.83 12.56 -1.64
N ASP A 78 -10.85 12.96 -0.37
CA ASP A 78 -10.03 14.05 0.17
C ASP A 78 -8.65 13.58 0.63
N HIS A 79 -8.44 12.26 0.69
CA HIS A 79 -7.26 11.67 1.32
C HIS A 79 -6.26 11.09 0.33
N ALA A 80 -5.21 10.47 0.87
CA ALA A 80 -4.01 10.07 0.13
C ALA A 80 -4.27 9.23 -1.13
N MET A 81 -5.23 8.30 -1.10
CA MET A 81 -5.55 7.42 -2.24
C MET A 81 -6.10 8.17 -3.46
N ALA A 82 -6.79 9.29 -3.25
CA ALA A 82 -7.35 10.10 -4.31
C ALA A 82 -6.44 11.28 -4.67
N LYS A 83 -5.98 12.05 -3.66
CA LYS A 83 -5.22 13.28 -3.90
C LYS A 83 -3.76 13.03 -4.29
N ARG A 84 -3.14 11.99 -3.72
CA ARG A 84 -1.72 11.63 -3.88
C ARG A 84 -0.76 12.81 -3.70
N SER A 85 -1.07 13.65 -2.71
CA SER A 85 -0.36 14.91 -2.47
C SER A 85 1.12 14.68 -2.13
N GLY A 86 1.44 13.62 -1.38
CA GLY A 86 2.82 13.27 -1.05
C GLY A 86 3.66 12.91 -2.26
N GLU A 87 3.12 12.09 -3.17
CA GLU A 87 3.77 11.70 -4.43
C GLU A 87 3.91 12.91 -5.36
N LYS A 88 2.85 13.73 -5.51
CA LYS A 88 2.90 14.97 -6.30
C LYS A 88 3.96 15.94 -5.80
N GLN A 89 4.00 16.16 -4.48
CA GLN A 89 4.99 17.03 -3.88
C GLN A 89 6.41 16.47 -4.06
N PHE A 90 6.58 15.13 -4.01
CA PHE A 90 7.86 14.50 -4.28
C PHE A 90 8.31 14.74 -5.71
N VAL A 91 7.47 14.40 -6.70
CA VAL A 91 7.78 14.61 -8.11
C VAL A 91 8.08 16.09 -8.39
N SER A 92 7.26 17.01 -7.88
CA SER A 92 7.47 18.45 -8.03
C SER A 92 8.85 18.93 -7.56
N ARG A 93 9.37 18.39 -6.45
CA ARG A 93 10.70 18.78 -5.92
C ARG A 93 11.88 17.96 -6.48
N SER A 94 11.61 16.88 -7.22
CA SER A 94 12.61 15.94 -7.74
C SER A 94 12.56 15.85 -9.27
N TYR A 95 11.84 14.87 -9.82
CA TYR A 95 11.78 14.57 -11.26
C TYR A 95 11.24 15.74 -12.10
N ALA A 96 10.31 16.55 -11.56
CA ALA A 96 9.79 17.72 -12.27
C ALA A 96 10.85 18.81 -12.55
N LYS A 97 11.97 18.79 -11.82
CA LYS A 97 13.09 19.70 -12.07
C LYS A 97 13.90 19.34 -13.32
N VAL A 98 13.79 18.10 -13.79
CA VAL A 98 14.48 17.60 -15.00
C VAL A 98 13.51 17.33 -16.16
N ASP A 99 12.23 17.04 -15.87
CA ASP A 99 11.14 16.96 -16.83
C ASP A 99 9.84 17.43 -16.17
N ALA A 100 9.38 18.64 -16.50
CA ALA A 100 8.19 19.24 -15.91
C ALA A 100 6.91 18.41 -16.12
N ALA A 101 6.86 17.58 -17.17
CA ALA A 101 5.73 16.71 -17.50
C ALA A 101 5.86 15.28 -16.94
N PHE A 102 6.85 15.02 -16.07
CA PHE A 102 7.13 13.68 -15.55
C PHE A 102 5.91 13.05 -14.86
N TRP A 103 5.13 13.84 -14.13
CA TRP A 103 3.96 13.36 -13.39
C TRP A 103 2.90 12.80 -14.34
N GLU A 104 2.53 13.57 -15.36
CA GLU A 104 1.50 13.24 -16.34
C GLU A 104 1.88 11.97 -17.11
N LYS A 105 3.16 11.86 -17.47
CA LYS A 105 3.73 10.75 -18.23
C LYS A 105 3.84 9.44 -17.44
N ASN A 106 4.19 9.49 -16.15
CA ASN A 106 4.61 8.31 -15.39
C ASN A 106 3.70 7.95 -14.20
N CYS A 107 2.88 8.88 -13.72
CA CYS A 107 2.24 8.75 -12.40
C CYS A 107 0.70 8.74 -12.43
N THR A 108 0.02 8.76 -13.58
CA THR A 108 -1.45 8.97 -13.66
C THR A 108 -2.30 7.70 -13.49
N GLY A 109 -1.70 6.51 -13.48
CA GLY A 109 -2.45 5.24 -13.65
C GLY A 109 -3.21 4.64 -12.46
N CYS A 110 -3.02 5.11 -11.22
CA CYS A 110 -3.60 4.47 -10.03
C CYS A 110 -4.03 5.49 -8.97
N HIS A 111 -5.23 6.05 -9.11
CA HIS A 111 -5.81 6.94 -8.09
C HIS A 111 -7.32 6.74 -8.00
N LEU A 112 -7.85 6.83 -6.80
CA LEU A 112 -9.27 6.59 -6.52
C LEU A 112 -10.13 7.70 -7.18
N GLN A 113 -11.08 7.31 -8.01
CA GLN A 113 -11.96 8.19 -8.78
C GLN A 113 -13.44 7.94 -8.53
N SER A 114 -13.84 6.73 -8.13
CA SER A 114 -15.22 6.35 -7.86
C SER A 114 -15.33 5.37 -6.68
N CYS A 115 -16.47 5.37 -5.98
CA CYS A 115 -16.77 4.35 -4.98
C CYS A 115 -16.71 2.93 -5.57
N THR A 116 -17.08 2.79 -6.85
CA THR A 116 -17.05 1.50 -7.55
C THR A 116 -15.65 0.97 -7.78
N ASP A 117 -14.58 1.78 -7.73
CA ASP A 117 -13.20 1.31 -7.95
C ASP A 117 -12.82 0.15 -7.03
N CYS A 118 -13.40 0.10 -5.82
CA CYS A 118 -13.28 -1.03 -4.90
C CYS A 118 -14.56 -1.87 -4.81
N HIS A 119 -15.73 -1.26 -4.99
CA HIS A 119 -17.02 -1.91 -4.77
C HIS A 119 -17.58 -2.65 -6.00
N GLY A 120 -16.85 -2.74 -7.11
CA GLY A 120 -17.25 -3.51 -8.29
C GLY A 120 -17.35 -2.65 -9.55
N SER A 121 -18.38 -2.84 -10.37
CA SER A 121 -18.53 -2.05 -11.59
C SER A 121 -19.98 -1.93 -12.02
N GLY A 122 -20.34 -0.75 -12.53
CA GLY A 122 -21.71 -0.44 -12.93
C GLY A 122 -22.72 -0.72 -11.80
N HIS A 123 -23.70 -1.58 -12.11
CA HIS A 123 -24.78 -1.97 -11.19
C HIS A 123 -24.45 -3.17 -10.29
N ASN A 124 -23.25 -3.76 -10.44
CA ASN A 124 -22.77 -4.83 -9.56
C ASN A 124 -21.93 -4.24 -8.43
N ILE A 125 -22.61 -3.83 -7.35
CA ILE A 125 -22.00 -3.18 -6.18
C ILE A 125 -21.91 -4.18 -5.03
N LEU A 126 -20.69 -4.58 -4.69
CA LEU A 126 -20.37 -5.62 -3.72
C LEU A 126 -19.48 -5.07 -2.60
N LYS A 127 -19.35 -5.86 -1.53
CA LYS A 127 -18.35 -5.60 -0.50
C LYS A 127 -16.96 -5.94 -1.07
N PRO A 128 -15.96 -5.04 -0.96
CA PRO A 128 -14.63 -5.30 -1.49
C PRO A 128 -13.95 -6.45 -0.78
N LEU A 129 -13.23 -7.26 -1.56
CA LEU A 129 -12.30 -8.28 -1.10
C LEU A 129 -10.86 -7.73 -1.18
N ALA A 130 -9.90 -8.43 -0.57
CA ALA A 130 -8.50 -8.03 -0.58
C ALA A 130 -7.95 -7.88 -2.02
N VAL A 131 -8.42 -8.71 -2.95
CA VAL A 131 -8.01 -8.64 -4.36
C VAL A 131 -8.40 -7.30 -5.01
N ASP A 132 -9.53 -6.70 -4.63
CA ASP A 132 -9.98 -5.41 -5.18
C ASP A 132 -9.04 -4.28 -4.71
N CYS A 133 -8.61 -4.31 -3.44
CA CYS A 133 -7.61 -3.37 -2.93
C CYS A 133 -6.24 -3.57 -3.61
N GLN A 134 -5.86 -4.82 -3.84
CA GLN A 134 -4.58 -5.23 -4.42
C GLN A 134 -4.42 -4.91 -5.91
N ARG A 135 -5.46 -4.43 -6.61
CA ARG A 135 -5.31 -3.89 -7.96
C ARG A 135 -4.43 -2.64 -7.98
N CYS A 136 -4.53 -1.81 -6.95
CA CYS A 136 -3.70 -0.60 -6.79
C CYS A 136 -2.63 -0.77 -5.71
N HIS A 137 -2.93 -1.51 -4.63
CA HIS A 137 -1.99 -1.80 -3.54
C HIS A 137 -1.06 -2.97 -3.89
N LYS A 138 -0.35 -2.83 -5.03
CA LYS A 138 0.58 -3.81 -5.58
C LYS A 138 2.01 -3.29 -5.70
N GLY A 139 2.92 -4.16 -6.14
CA GLY A 139 4.33 -3.81 -6.26
C GLY A 139 4.92 -3.43 -4.89
N TYR A 140 5.54 -2.26 -4.83
CA TYR A 140 6.11 -1.72 -3.58
C TYR A 140 5.12 -0.92 -2.75
N PHE A 141 3.86 -0.78 -3.19
CA PHE A 141 2.79 -0.36 -2.30
C PHE A 141 2.41 -1.51 -1.37
N VAL A 142 1.96 -1.16 -0.17
CA VAL A 142 1.65 -2.13 0.87
C VAL A 142 0.28 -2.74 0.57
N GLY A 143 0.19 -4.07 0.51
CA GLY A 143 -1.03 -4.85 0.22
C GLY A 143 -0.76 -6.17 -0.49
N TRP A 144 0.19 -6.22 -1.43
CA TRP A 144 0.61 -7.47 -2.09
C TRP A 144 1.44 -8.37 -1.17
N ASP A 145 2.22 -7.76 -0.29
CA ASP A 145 2.94 -8.43 0.79
C ASP A 145 1.99 -9.20 1.72
N TYR A 146 0.79 -8.68 1.97
CA TYR A 146 -0.28 -9.36 2.73
C TYR A 146 -0.62 -10.74 2.15
N ALA A 147 -0.68 -10.85 0.83
CA ALA A 147 -0.94 -12.09 0.12
C ALA A 147 0.34 -12.90 -0.21
N GLY A 148 1.51 -12.52 0.30
CA GLY A 148 2.75 -13.24 0.03
C GLY A 148 3.29 -12.99 -1.38
N ARG A 149 3.13 -11.78 -1.91
CA ARG A 149 3.57 -11.42 -3.27
C ARG A 149 4.59 -10.29 -3.21
N ALA A 150 5.84 -10.60 -3.53
CA ALA A 150 6.89 -9.59 -3.62
C ALA A 150 7.16 -9.18 -5.07
N PRO A 151 7.55 -7.91 -5.33
CA PRO A 151 7.94 -7.46 -6.66
C PRO A 151 9.16 -8.20 -7.18
N ARG A 152 9.21 -8.41 -8.51
CA ARG A 152 10.38 -8.95 -9.21
C ARG A 152 11.31 -7.83 -9.70
N GLU A 153 12.54 -8.22 -10.00
CA GLU A 153 13.51 -7.39 -10.73
C GLU A 153 12.99 -6.94 -12.08
N ASP A 154 13.27 -5.71 -12.48
CA ASP A 154 12.64 -5.10 -13.66
C ASP A 154 13.10 -5.70 -14.99
N ASN A 155 14.26 -6.37 -15.00
CA ASN A 155 14.78 -7.04 -16.19
C ASN A 155 13.87 -8.21 -16.64
N ASN A 156 13.61 -8.32 -17.94
CA ASN A 156 12.63 -9.28 -18.48
C ASN A 156 13.00 -10.73 -18.20
N ARG A 157 14.30 -11.06 -18.05
CA ARG A 157 14.75 -12.43 -17.68
C ARG A 157 14.15 -12.91 -16.36
N TYR A 158 13.79 -12.00 -15.45
CA TYR A 158 13.22 -12.31 -14.14
C TYR A 158 11.70 -12.31 -14.12
N GLN A 159 11.06 -11.80 -15.17
CA GLN A 159 9.62 -11.76 -15.34
C GLN A 159 9.12 -13.16 -15.70
N ARG A 160 9.05 -14.07 -14.71
CA ARG A 160 8.62 -15.47 -14.87
C ARG A 160 7.68 -15.93 -13.76
N GLY A 161 6.89 -16.95 -14.05
CA GLY A 161 5.96 -17.56 -13.10
C GLY A 161 4.56 -16.95 -13.13
N ALA A 162 3.81 -17.10 -12.04
CA ALA A 162 2.44 -16.64 -11.93
C ALA A 162 2.32 -15.12 -12.13
N GLU A 163 1.21 -14.73 -12.76
CA GLU A 163 0.88 -13.36 -13.11
C GLU A 163 -0.52 -13.02 -12.59
N ILE A 164 -0.65 -11.85 -11.96
CA ILE A 164 -1.92 -11.32 -11.46
C ILE A 164 -1.97 -9.85 -11.87
N GLU A 165 -3.07 -9.40 -12.47
CA GLU A 165 -3.25 -8.00 -12.89
C GLU A 165 -2.08 -7.49 -13.76
N GLY A 166 -1.60 -8.35 -14.68
CA GLY A 166 -0.50 -8.07 -15.61
C GLY A 166 0.89 -8.00 -14.97
N GLU A 167 1.04 -8.40 -13.71
CA GLU A 167 2.31 -8.32 -12.98
C GLU A 167 2.74 -9.69 -12.43
N ARG A 168 3.99 -10.07 -12.74
CA ARG A 168 4.63 -11.26 -12.20
C ARG A 168 5.28 -10.97 -10.85
N PHE A 169 5.23 -11.93 -9.95
CA PHE A 169 5.71 -11.76 -8.57
C PHE A 169 6.56 -12.92 -8.07
N LEU A 170 7.33 -12.65 -7.01
CA LEU A 170 7.98 -13.65 -6.18
C LEU A 170 6.96 -14.13 -5.15
N LYS A 171 6.73 -15.45 -5.09
CA LYS A 171 5.91 -16.06 -4.04
C LYS A 171 6.70 -16.05 -2.74
N MET A 172 6.17 -15.37 -1.74
CA MET A 172 6.72 -15.21 -0.40
C MET A 172 5.76 -15.79 0.64
N LEU A 173 6.18 -15.80 1.91
CA LEU A 173 5.32 -16.17 3.03
C LEU A 173 4.21 -15.11 3.21
N PRO A 174 2.92 -15.45 3.03
CA PRO A 174 1.83 -14.49 3.26
C PRO A 174 1.65 -14.18 4.74
N ASP A 175 0.98 -13.07 5.05
CA ASP A 175 0.58 -12.71 6.40
C ASP A 175 -0.29 -13.82 7.03
N VAL A 176 -0.13 -14.05 8.33
CA VAL A 176 -0.93 -15.04 9.06
C VAL A 176 -2.42 -14.68 9.06
N HIS A 177 -2.77 -13.39 9.06
CA HIS A 177 -4.17 -12.95 9.01
C HIS A 177 -4.78 -13.20 7.63
N PHE A 178 -4.04 -12.92 6.56
CA PHE A 178 -4.47 -13.24 5.20
C PHE A 178 -4.68 -14.74 5.02
N SER A 179 -3.73 -15.54 5.52
CA SER A 179 -3.80 -17.00 5.50
C SER A 179 -4.99 -17.58 6.28
N LYS A 180 -5.60 -16.77 7.16
CA LYS A 180 -6.82 -17.10 7.92
C LYS A 180 -8.08 -16.45 7.35
N GLY A 181 -8.01 -15.87 6.15
CA GLY A 181 -9.16 -15.28 5.45
C GLY A 181 -9.56 -13.89 5.95
N MET A 182 -8.69 -13.19 6.68
CA MET A 182 -8.99 -11.83 7.12
C MET A 182 -8.82 -10.83 5.97
N GLU A 183 -9.91 -10.13 5.63
CA GLU A 183 -9.92 -9.10 4.60
C GLU A 183 -9.33 -7.76 5.08
N CYS A 184 -8.88 -6.92 4.14
CA CYS A 184 -8.31 -5.60 4.45
C CYS A 184 -9.25 -4.72 5.30
N SER A 185 -10.56 -4.84 5.05
CA SER A 185 -11.61 -4.07 5.73
C SER A 185 -11.73 -4.37 7.23
N ALA A 186 -11.18 -5.49 7.72
CA ALA A 186 -11.14 -5.79 9.16
C ALA A 186 -10.25 -4.82 9.94
N CYS A 187 -9.18 -4.31 9.31
CA CYS A 187 -8.30 -3.29 9.87
C CYS A 187 -8.61 -1.89 9.31
N HIS A 188 -8.94 -1.80 8.02
CA HIS A 188 -9.19 -0.57 7.28
C HIS A 188 -10.69 -0.38 6.99
N SER A 189 -11.47 0.02 8.01
CA SER A 189 -12.90 0.31 7.81
C SER A 189 -13.12 1.55 6.94
N MET A 190 -14.26 1.61 6.25
CA MET A 190 -14.64 2.78 5.46
C MET A 190 -14.65 4.08 6.29
N GLN A 191 -15.09 4.02 7.54
CA GLN A 191 -15.04 5.16 8.44
C GLN A 191 -13.62 5.68 8.65
N SER A 192 -12.65 4.77 8.89
CA SER A 192 -11.24 5.17 9.06
C SER A 192 -10.68 5.77 7.77
N LEU A 193 -10.96 5.17 6.61
CA LEU A 193 -10.50 5.65 5.31
C LEU A 193 -11.09 7.03 4.97
N ALA A 194 -12.39 7.22 5.20
CA ALA A 194 -13.07 8.50 4.99
C ALA A 194 -12.60 9.60 5.96
N SER A 195 -12.09 9.21 7.13
CA SER A 195 -11.50 10.14 8.11
C SER A 195 -10.01 10.41 7.85
N GLY A 196 -9.41 9.78 6.83
CA GLY A 196 -7.98 9.92 6.51
C GLY A 196 -7.07 9.17 7.48
N GLU A 197 -7.64 8.29 8.31
CA GLU A 197 -6.90 7.45 9.23
C GLU A 197 -6.25 6.28 8.48
N LYS A 198 -5.11 5.82 9.00
CA LYS A 198 -4.39 4.69 8.40
C LYS A 198 -5.05 3.34 8.69
N SER A 199 -5.81 3.22 9.78
CA SER A 199 -6.44 1.97 10.22
C SER A 199 -7.42 2.28 11.35
N SER A 200 -8.56 1.59 11.37
CA SER A 200 -9.49 1.56 12.52
C SER A 200 -9.03 0.65 13.65
N GLN A 201 -8.06 -0.23 13.39
CA GLN A 201 -7.57 -1.20 14.39
C GLN A 201 -6.08 -1.06 14.63
N LYS A 202 -5.65 -1.47 15.83
CA LYS A 202 -4.24 -1.64 16.21
C LYS A 202 -4.05 -3.06 16.70
N CYS A 203 -2.81 -3.56 16.71
CA CYS A 203 -2.52 -4.93 17.14
C CYS A 203 -3.14 -5.25 18.51
N ARG A 204 -3.01 -4.34 19.49
CA ARG A 204 -3.57 -4.51 20.84
C ARG A 204 -5.09 -4.39 20.95
N GLY A 205 -5.77 -3.95 19.89
CA GLY A 205 -7.24 -3.96 19.81
C GLY A 205 -7.79 -5.39 19.72
N CYS A 206 -7.02 -6.30 19.11
CA CYS A 206 -7.41 -7.71 18.94
C CYS A 206 -6.52 -8.68 19.74
N HIS A 207 -5.28 -8.28 20.07
CA HIS A 207 -4.29 -9.15 20.71
C HIS A 207 -3.91 -8.64 22.10
N LYS A 208 -4.03 -9.52 23.10
CA LYS A 208 -3.46 -9.31 24.43
C LYS A 208 -2.07 -9.97 24.48
N PRO A 209 -0.96 -9.20 24.61
CA PRO A 209 0.38 -9.78 24.70
C PRO A 209 0.52 -10.69 25.92
N ASP A 210 0.99 -11.92 25.70
CA ASP A 210 1.30 -12.85 26.79
C ASP A 210 2.71 -12.56 27.34
N LEU A 211 2.80 -12.13 28.61
CA LEU A 211 4.05 -11.80 29.30
C LEU A 211 4.93 -13.02 29.59
N LYS A 212 4.42 -14.25 29.41
CA LYS A 212 5.24 -15.47 29.48
C LYS A 212 6.20 -15.58 28.30
N ILE A 213 5.87 -14.96 27.17
CA ILE A 213 6.78 -14.79 26.04
C ILE A 213 7.88 -13.81 26.46
N VAL A 214 9.14 -14.24 26.34
CA VAL A 214 10.32 -13.51 26.84
C VAL A 214 10.33 -12.08 26.35
N GLU A 215 10.08 -11.88 25.05
CA GLU A 215 10.09 -10.58 24.40
C GLU A 215 9.00 -9.64 24.93
N HIS A 216 7.81 -10.16 25.24
CA HIS A 216 6.71 -9.38 25.82
C HIS A 216 6.96 -9.01 27.28
N GLY A 217 7.66 -9.88 28.02
CA GLY A 217 8.05 -9.62 29.42
C GLY A 217 9.07 -8.48 29.57
N ILE A 218 9.74 -8.07 28.49
CA ILE A 218 10.68 -6.95 28.50
C ILE A 218 9.92 -5.64 28.32
N LYS A 219 9.76 -4.88 29.41
CA LYS A 219 9.04 -3.59 29.43
C LYS A 219 9.46 -2.65 28.30
N ALA A 220 10.76 -2.53 28.05
CA ALA A 220 11.30 -1.69 26.97
C ALA A 220 10.79 -2.09 25.58
N HIS A 221 10.58 -3.38 25.30
CA HIS A 221 10.00 -3.84 24.03
C HIS A 221 8.55 -3.34 23.90
N MET A 222 7.76 -3.51 24.96
CA MET A 222 6.34 -3.15 24.95
C MET A 222 6.09 -1.63 24.90
N GLU A 223 7.05 -0.82 25.35
CA GLU A 223 6.95 0.63 25.38
C GLU A 223 7.55 1.28 24.13
N ARG A 224 8.70 0.77 23.66
CA ARG A 224 9.54 1.46 22.68
C ARG A 224 9.48 0.88 21.27
N LEU A 225 8.86 -0.29 21.06
CA LEU A 225 8.74 -0.92 19.75
C LEU A 225 7.29 -0.86 19.27
N GLU A 226 7.14 -0.79 17.96
CA GLU A 226 5.90 -1.21 17.30
C GLU A 226 5.84 -2.74 17.25
N CYS A 227 4.66 -3.35 17.40
CA CYS A 227 4.54 -4.82 17.41
C CYS A 227 5.07 -5.44 16.09
N TYR A 228 4.79 -4.76 14.97
CA TYR A 228 5.24 -5.16 13.64
C TYR A 228 6.75 -4.95 13.41
N ALA A 229 7.50 -4.34 14.33
CA ALA A 229 8.96 -4.35 14.27
C ALA A 229 9.56 -5.75 14.54
N CYS A 230 8.86 -6.56 15.34
CA CYS A 230 9.25 -7.94 15.64
C CYS A 230 8.49 -8.97 14.80
N HIS A 231 7.21 -8.69 14.51
CA HIS A 231 6.31 -9.67 13.91
C HIS A 231 6.25 -9.64 12.38
N ALA A 232 6.74 -8.61 11.71
CA ALA A 232 6.83 -8.60 10.25
C ALA A 232 8.00 -9.51 9.80
N ALA A 233 7.69 -10.57 9.05
CA ALA A 233 8.68 -11.55 8.62
C ALA A 233 9.61 -11.00 7.53
N TRP A 234 9.07 -10.21 6.62
CA TRP A 234 9.80 -9.63 5.49
C TRP A 234 9.16 -8.33 5.01
N GLY A 235 9.84 -7.57 4.17
CA GLY A 235 9.26 -6.38 3.56
C GLY A 235 9.92 -6.05 2.23
N ALA A 236 9.09 -5.71 1.25
CA ALA A 236 9.58 -5.33 -0.06
C ALA A 236 10.34 -4.01 -0.01
N GLN A 237 11.62 -4.06 -0.39
CA GLN A 237 12.55 -2.94 -0.41
C GLN A 237 13.14 -2.78 -1.82
N GLU A 238 13.20 -1.54 -2.29
CA GLU A 238 13.83 -1.16 -3.54
C GLU A 238 14.88 -0.09 -3.24
N TYR A 239 16.14 -0.40 -3.50
CA TYR A 239 17.26 0.50 -3.26
C TYR A 239 17.67 1.12 -4.60
N GLY A 240 17.70 2.46 -4.66
CA GLY A 240 18.04 3.23 -5.84
C GLY A 240 17.10 2.96 -7.02
N THR A 241 16.01 3.73 -7.13
CA THR A 241 15.11 3.72 -8.28
C THR A 241 15.67 4.60 -9.38
N PHE A 242 15.87 4.05 -10.57
CA PHE A 242 16.36 4.77 -11.75
C PHE A 242 15.22 5.04 -12.70
N TYR A 243 15.08 6.30 -13.11
CA TYR A 243 14.36 6.66 -14.33
C TYR A 243 15.37 7.04 -15.41
N LEU A 244 15.38 6.24 -16.46
CA LEU A 244 16.22 6.43 -17.64
C LEU A 244 15.33 7.05 -18.72
N ARG A 245 15.67 8.27 -19.16
CA ARG A 245 14.94 8.99 -20.20
C ARG A 245 15.60 8.76 -21.56
N PHE A 246 14.81 8.33 -22.53
CA PHE A 246 15.22 8.08 -23.90
C PHE A 246 14.55 9.11 -24.83
N ARG A 247 15.37 9.76 -25.67
CA ARG A 247 14.89 10.68 -26.71
C ARG A 247 14.91 10.06 -28.11
N ASP A 248 15.61 8.93 -28.25
CA ASP A 248 15.59 8.05 -29.42
C ASP A 248 15.26 6.61 -28.98
N GLY A 249 14.60 5.86 -29.87
CA GLY A 249 14.20 4.48 -29.59
C GLY A 249 15.35 3.47 -29.68
N ALA A 250 16.35 3.72 -30.53
CA ALA A 250 17.45 2.79 -30.77
C ALA A 250 18.27 2.52 -29.51
N SER A 251 18.60 3.57 -28.74
CA SER A 251 19.35 3.41 -27.48
C SER A 251 18.59 2.64 -26.40
N LYS A 252 17.28 2.49 -26.55
CA LYS A 252 16.43 1.78 -25.61
C LYS A 252 16.54 0.26 -25.78
N GLU A 253 16.87 -0.22 -26.97
CA GLU A 253 16.97 -1.66 -27.29
C GLU A 253 18.12 -2.34 -26.54
N ASP A 254 19.14 -1.57 -26.13
CA ASP A 254 20.24 -2.05 -25.28
C ASP A 254 19.78 -2.50 -23.88
N PHE A 255 18.56 -2.10 -23.46
CA PHE A 255 18.03 -2.35 -22.12
C PHE A 255 16.93 -3.41 -22.13
N ASP A 256 17.27 -4.61 -21.66
CA ASP A 256 16.29 -5.70 -21.45
C ASP A 256 15.46 -5.50 -20.17
N LEU A 257 14.72 -4.40 -20.11
CA LEU A 257 13.84 -4.03 -19.00
C LEU A 257 12.38 -4.13 -19.42
N LYS A 258 11.50 -4.38 -18.44
CA LYS A 258 10.06 -4.24 -18.66
C LYS A 258 9.76 -2.81 -19.13
N GLY A 259 8.92 -2.68 -20.16
CA GLY A 259 8.56 -1.38 -20.70
C GLY A 259 7.69 -0.54 -19.76
N GLU A 260 7.85 0.79 -19.81
CA GLU A 260 6.93 1.74 -19.19
C GLU A 260 5.88 2.24 -20.21
N LYS A 261 4.73 2.69 -19.71
CA LYS A 261 3.54 3.01 -20.53
C LYS A 261 3.76 4.10 -21.59
N ASN A 262 4.62 5.08 -21.33
CA ASN A 262 4.80 6.24 -22.20
C ASN A 262 5.89 6.06 -23.28
N GLY A 263 6.64 4.95 -23.26
CA GLY A 263 7.71 4.67 -24.22
C GLY A 263 8.99 5.51 -24.05
N GLU A 264 8.92 6.71 -23.48
CA GLU A 264 10.04 7.66 -23.26
C GLU A 264 10.94 7.24 -22.09
N TYR A 265 10.38 6.58 -21.08
CA TYR A 265 11.12 6.17 -19.90
C TYR A 265 11.32 4.65 -19.83
N LEU A 266 12.42 4.24 -19.21
CA LEU A 266 12.54 2.93 -18.57
C LEU A 266 12.79 3.13 -17.08
N ARG A 267 12.29 2.18 -16.28
CA ARG A 267 12.54 2.12 -14.85
C ARG A 267 13.38 0.91 -14.51
N SER A 268 14.37 1.12 -13.64
CA SER A 268 15.16 0.05 -13.04
C SER A 268 15.38 0.32 -11.56
N ALA A 269 16.00 -0.63 -10.87
CA ALA A 269 16.46 -0.49 -9.51
C ALA A 269 17.90 -0.99 -9.37
N TYR A 270 18.66 -0.44 -8.41
CA TYR A 270 20.01 -0.95 -8.11
C TYR A 270 19.90 -2.33 -7.45
N LEU A 271 18.98 -2.46 -6.49
CA LEU A 271 18.74 -3.71 -5.77
C LEU A 271 17.30 -3.79 -5.29
N LYS A 272 16.66 -4.95 -5.49
CA LYS A 272 15.44 -5.32 -4.80
C LYS A 272 15.72 -6.39 -3.76
N SER A 273 15.30 -6.15 -2.51
CA SER A 273 15.41 -7.12 -1.42
C SER A 273 14.05 -7.35 -0.79
N GLN A 274 13.82 -8.61 -0.42
CA GLN A 274 12.59 -9.08 0.24
C GLN A 274 12.92 -9.64 1.62
N ASP A 275 14.03 -9.21 2.22
CA ASP A 275 14.45 -9.66 3.54
C ASP A 275 13.62 -8.97 4.63
N ALA A 276 13.94 -9.27 5.87
CA ALA A 276 13.41 -8.53 6.99
C ALA A 276 13.67 -7.00 6.76
N PRO A 277 12.72 -6.10 7.09
CA PRO A 277 12.85 -4.67 6.78
C PRO A 277 13.77 -3.90 7.73
N MET A 278 14.56 -2.95 7.23
CA MET A 278 15.40 -2.10 8.10
C MET A 278 14.58 -1.42 9.22
N LEU A 279 15.24 -1.03 10.31
CA LEU A 279 14.61 -0.42 11.48
C LEU A 279 15.10 1.01 11.71
N GLY A 280 14.16 1.88 12.06
CA GLY A 280 14.41 3.25 12.48
C GLY A 280 13.39 3.65 13.54
N LEU A 281 13.12 4.94 13.67
CA LEU A 281 12.12 5.48 14.58
C LEU A 281 10.96 6.09 13.79
N ASN A 282 9.73 5.81 14.19
CA ASN A 282 8.57 6.52 13.66
C ASN A 282 8.39 7.90 14.33
N SER A 283 7.40 8.67 13.89
CA SER A 283 7.08 9.99 14.45
C SER A 283 6.72 9.99 15.94
N ARG A 284 6.45 8.82 16.55
CA ARG A 284 6.25 8.66 18.00
C ARG A 284 7.53 8.25 18.75
N GLY A 285 8.67 8.21 18.07
CA GLY A 285 9.96 7.78 18.66
C GLY A 285 10.08 6.27 18.91
N LYS A 286 9.11 5.47 18.43
CA LYS A 286 9.12 4.00 18.56
C LYS A 286 9.89 3.35 17.43
N VAL A 287 10.61 2.27 17.76
CA VAL A 287 11.31 1.44 16.79
C VAL A 287 10.29 0.81 15.85
N SER A 288 10.46 1.06 14.56
CA SER A 288 9.53 0.68 13.51
C SER A 288 10.31 0.30 12.25
N PRO A 289 9.79 -0.63 11.44
CA PRO A 289 10.26 -0.84 10.08
C PRO A 289 10.30 0.46 9.29
N ILE A 290 11.41 0.66 8.60
CA ILE A 290 11.65 1.67 7.60
C ILE A 290 12.01 0.99 6.28
N ARG A 291 11.71 1.65 5.18
CA ARG A 291 12.16 1.23 3.85
C ARG A 291 12.62 2.42 3.04
N PRO A 292 13.48 2.21 2.03
CA PRO A 292 13.62 3.19 0.98
C PRO A 292 12.27 3.35 0.28
N MET A 293 11.89 4.59 -0.02
CA MET A 293 10.66 4.85 -0.78
C MET A 293 10.93 5.75 -1.98
N PHE A 294 11.88 6.68 -1.87
CA PHE A 294 12.32 7.53 -2.97
C PHE A 294 13.83 7.81 -2.88
N ILE A 295 14.65 6.75 -3.02
CA ILE A 295 16.05 6.94 -3.41
C ILE A 295 16.04 7.04 -4.93
N ALA A 296 15.90 8.25 -5.44
CA ALA A 296 15.55 8.54 -6.81
C ALA A 296 16.77 9.00 -7.60
N TYR A 297 17.07 8.28 -8.67
CA TYR A 297 18.09 8.59 -9.66
C TYR A 297 17.46 8.90 -11.01
N TYR A 298 18.14 9.74 -11.77
CA TYR A 298 17.76 10.11 -13.13
C TYR A 298 18.99 10.16 -14.04
N THR A 299 18.80 9.63 -15.26
CA THR A 299 19.78 9.75 -16.35
C THR A 299 19.02 10.09 -17.63
N ASP A 300 19.47 11.13 -18.33
CA ASP A 300 19.08 11.38 -19.73
C ASP A 300 20.11 10.68 -20.62
N ILE A 301 19.70 9.62 -21.33
CA ILE A 301 20.62 8.70 -22.00
C ILE A 301 21.38 9.36 -23.13
N LEU A 302 20.73 10.27 -23.87
CA LEU A 302 21.38 11.00 -24.96
C LEU A 302 22.47 11.94 -24.41
N THR A 303 22.16 12.63 -23.30
CA THR A 303 23.09 13.53 -22.61
C THR A 303 24.28 12.76 -22.04
N ALA A 304 24.03 11.62 -21.39
CA ALA A 304 25.07 10.74 -20.85
C ALA A 304 26.05 10.25 -21.94
N LYS A 305 25.54 9.80 -23.09
CA LYS A 305 26.37 9.36 -24.23
C LYS A 305 27.29 10.47 -24.77
N SER A 306 26.96 11.73 -24.54
CA SER A 306 27.77 12.89 -24.93
C SER A 306 28.65 13.42 -23.80
N GLY A 307 28.91 12.61 -22.76
CA GLY A 307 29.78 12.95 -21.62
C GLY A 307 29.11 13.79 -20.53
N GLY A 308 27.77 13.88 -20.53
CA GLY A 308 27.01 14.53 -19.47
C GLY A 308 26.81 13.64 -18.23
N ASP A 309 26.14 14.21 -17.21
CA ASP A 309 25.94 13.54 -15.92
C ASP A 309 25.08 12.26 -16.04
N GLU A 310 25.56 11.18 -15.44
CA GLU A 310 24.79 9.96 -15.16
C GLU A 310 24.38 9.88 -13.69
N ASN A 311 23.32 9.10 -13.41
CA ASN A 311 22.92 8.73 -12.07
C ASN A 311 22.76 9.94 -11.14
N ARG A 312 22.12 10.99 -11.64
CA ARG A 312 21.85 12.19 -10.86
C ARG A 312 20.90 11.86 -9.73
N LEU A 313 21.33 12.06 -8.50
CA LEU A 313 20.49 11.87 -7.31
C LEU A 313 19.47 13.02 -7.21
N LEU A 314 18.19 12.69 -7.26
CA LEU A 314 17.08 13.63 -7.13
C LEU A 314 16.41 13.60 -5.76
N GLY A 315 16.61 12.51 -5.01
CA GLY A 315 16.10 12.36 -3.65
C GLY A 315 16.66 11.12 -2.97
N ALA A 316 16.78 11.16 -1.65
CA ALA A 316 17.25 10.04 -0.82
C ALA A 316 16.34 9.89 0.39
N GLU A 317 15.08 9.51 0.14
CA GLU A 317 14.02 9.50 1.14
C GLU A 317 13.62 8.07 1.54
N TRP A 318 13.63 7.85 2.84
CA TRP A 318 13.15 6.66 3.53
C TRP A 318 11.83 6.96 4.23
N ARG A 319 11.08 5.91 4.56
CA ARG A 319 9.81 6.06 5.26
C ARG A 319 9.57 4.94 6.26
N THR A 320 9.01 5.29 7.41
CA THR A 320 8.42 4.33 8.35
C THR A 320 7.13 3.78 7.79
N TYR A 321 6.95 2.46 7.89
CA TYR A 321 5.77 1.76 7.37
C TYR A 321 5.50 0.48 8.16
N MET A 322 4.36 -0.15 7.89
CA MET A 322 4.00 -1.46 8.42
C MET A 322 3.97 -2.45 7.26
N PRO A 323 5.00 -3.32 7.11
CA PRO A 323 4.90 -4.46 6.21
C PRO A 323 3.76 -5.37 6.67
N HIS A 324 2.90 -5.78 5.74
CA HIS A 324 1.77 -6.67 6.02
C HIS A 324 2.22 -8.12 5.87
N THR A 325 3.22 -8.52 6.67
CA THR A 325 3.82 -9.86 6.62
C THR A 325 3.89 -10.45 8.02
N ILE A 326 2.88 -10.15 8.82
CA ILE A 326 2.81 -10.49 10.23
C ILE A 326 2.79 -12.01 10.40
N GLN A 327 3.64 -12.51 11.29
CA GLN A 327 3.71 -13.91 11.68
C GLN A 327 3.54 -14.08 13.19
N ARG A 328 3.21 -15.31 13.59
CA ARG A 328 3.21 -15.73 15.00
C ARG A 328 4.62 -15.73 15.58
N GLY A 329 5.59 -16.22 14.79
CA GLY A 329 7.01 -16.15 15.12
C GLY A 329 7.57 -14.74 14.94
N THR A 330 8.68 -14.47 15.63
CA THR A 330 9.43 -13.22 15.52
C THR A 330 10.84 -13.49 15.07
N ILE A 331 11.53 -12.45 14.62
CA ILE A 331 12.98 -12.49 14.45
C ILE A 331 13.68 -12.83 15.77
N ALA A 332 14.83 -13.50 15.69
CA ALA A 332 15.69 -13.78 16.84
C ALA A 332 16.27 -12.49 17.43
N CYS A 333 16.75 -12.54 18.68
CA CYS A 333 17.27 -11.36 19.38
C CYS A 333 18.39 -10.69 18.59
N GLU A 334 19.31 -11.47 18.02
CA GLU A 334 20.44 -11.07 17.19
C GLU A 334 20.06 -10.50 15.81
N GLY A 335 18.81 -10.68 15.38
CA GLY A 335 18.32 -10.05 14.15
C GLY A 335 18.05 -8.55 14.32
N CYS A 336 18.00 -8.07 15.56
CA CYS A 336 17.88 -6.66 15.91
C CYS A 336 19.05 -6.22 16.78
N HIS A 337 19.37 -6.95 17.84
CA HIS A 337 20.56 -6.70 18.64
C HIS A 337 21.79 -7.19 17.90
N ASP A 338 22.90 -6.47 18.03
CA ASP A 338 24.18 -6.82 17.38
C ASP A 338 24.10 -6.91 15.84
N SER A 339 23.07 -6.30 15.24
CA SER A 339 22.85 -6.19 13.79
C SER A 339 22.91 -4.72 13.34
N PRO A 340 24.10 -4.12 13.16
CA PRO A 340 24.23 -2.71 12.81
C PRO A 340 23.63 -2.39 11.44
N ARG A 341 23.69 -3.35 10.50
CA ARG A 341 23.05 -3.25 9.18
C ARG A 341 21.56 -2.97 9.28
N ARG A 342 20.89 -3.58 10.26
CA ARG A 342 19.45 -3.39 10.52
C ARG A 342 19.07 -1.93 10.77
N PHE A 343 20.02 -1.11 11.20
CA PHE A 343 19.82 0.30 11.56
C PHE A 343 20.62 1.27 10.67
N LEU A 344 21.20 0.78 9.56
CA LEU A 344 22.07 1.55 8.66
C LEU A 344 23.31 2.11 9.40
N LEU A 345 23.84 1.32 10.32
CA LEU A 345 25.01 1.64 11.15
C LEU A 345 26.19 0.68 10.87
N GLU A 346 26.15 -0.05 9.76
CA GLU A 346 27.24 -0.97 9.40
C GLU A 346 28.52 -0.20 9.04
N ALA A 347 29.65 -0.74 9.49
CA ALA A 347 30.97 -0.23 9.16
C ALA A 347 31.22 -0.34 7.66
N GLU A 348 32.01 0.58 7.11
CA GLU A 348 32.31 0.62 5.68
C GLU A 348 32.90 -0.70 5.16
N SER A 349 33.81 -1.31 5.92
CA SER A 349 34.45 -2.59 5.59
C SER A 349 33.49 -3.78 5.54
N ALA A 350 32.29 -3.67 6.12
CA ALA A 350 31.27 -4.72 6.10
C ALA A 350 30.26 -4.56 4.94
N ARG A 351 30.36 -3.47 4.16
CA ARG A 351 29.42 -3.17 3.07
C ARG A 351 29.80 -3.97 1.84
N ILE A 352 28.83 -4.72 1.32
CA ILE A 352 28.99 -5.53 0.10
C ILE A 352 28.61 -4.72 -1.15
N PHE A 353 27.60 -3.86 -1.03
CA PHE A 353 27.18 -2.96 -2.10
C PHE A 353 27.86 -1.61 -1.91
N LEU A 354 28.52 -1.13 -2.96
CA LEU A 354 29.34 0.08 -2.94
C LEU A 354 28.85 1.10 -3.98
N PRO A 355 27.64 1.69 -3.83
CA PRO A 355 27.03 2.57 -4.82
C PRO A 355 27.97 3.68 -5.31
N LYS A 356 28.79 4.25 -4.43
CA LYS A 356 29.76 5.29 -4.81
C LYS A 356 30.78 4.81 -5.83
N LYS A 357 31.28 3.58 -5.68
CA LYS A 357 32.22 2.97 -6.64
C LYS A 357 31.54 2.58 -7.94
N ASP A 358 30.23 2.34 -7.89
CA ASP A 358 29.39 2.06 -9.06
C ASP A 358 28.90 3.34 -9.76
N GLY A 359 29.49 4.50 -9.46
CA GLY A 359 29.16 5.77 -10.12
C GLY A 359 27.93 6.50 -9.56
N MET A 360 27.45 6.12 -8.38
CA MET A 360 26.32 6.79 -7.72
C MET A 360 26.76 7.92 -6.80
N VAL A 361 25.86 8.87 -6.51
CA VAL A 361 26.15 10.01 -5.62
C VAL A 361 26.25 9.60 -4.14
N LEU A 362 25.40 8.68 -3.68
CA LEU A 362 25.37 8.25 -2.28
C LEU A 362 26.55 7.32 -1.98
N GLU A 363 27.13 7.49 -0.79
CA GLU A 363 28.22 6.62 -0.32
C GLU A 363 27.78 5.16 -0.21
N SER A 364 26.65 4.95 0.47
CA SER A 364 26.00 3.65 0.60
C SER A 364 24.52 3.82 0.91
N PHE A 365 23.71 2.85 0.50
CA PHE A 365 22.31 2.79 0.93
C PHE A 365 22.17 2.38 2.40
N TRP A 366 23.15 1.69 2.98
CA TRP A 366 23.16 1.28 4.40
C TRP A 366 23.87 2.27 5.31
N GLN A 367 23.88 3.55 4.92
CA GLN A 367 24.45 4.64 5.69
C GLN A 367 23.41 5.75 5.86
N GLN A 368 23.29 6.30 7.06
CA GLN A 368 22.29 7.35 7.33
C GLN A 368 22.64 8.71 6.68
N GLN A 369 23.93 9.04 6.57
CA GLN A 369 24.41 10.31 6.02
C GLN A 369 23.96 10.50 4.57
N GLY A 370 23.48 11.71 4.23
CA GLY A 370 22.98 12.03 2.90
C GLY A 370 21.57 11.53 2.60
N GLN A 371 20.93 10.85 3.57
CA GLN A 371 19.58 10.32 3.45
C GLN A 371 18.70 10.85 4.58
N LYS A 372 17.37 10.71 4.47
CA LYS A 372 16.44 11.09 5.54
C LYS A 372 15.21 10.19 5.63
N VAL A 373 14.65 10.02 6.82
CA VAL A 373 13.34 9.37 7.03
C VAL A 373 12.25 10.44 7.10
N VAL A 374 11.31 10.47 6.15
CA VAL A 374 10.38 11.61 5.99
C VAL A 374 9.25 11.68 7.01
N ASN A 375 9.00 10.61 7.76
CA ASN A 375 7.94 10.52 8.77
C ASN A 375 8.45 9.86 10.06
N GLY A 376 9.67 10.19 10.44
CA GLY A 376 10.38 9.61 11.57
C GLY A 376 11.84 10.01 11.55
N SER A 377 12.72 9.13 12.02
CA SER A 377 14.16 9.34 11.96
C SER A 377 14.88 8.01 11.79
N PHE A 378 16.15 8.05 11.40
CA PHE A 378 17.01 6.90 11.59
C PHE A 378 17.26 6.66 13.09
N MET A 379 17.79 5.48 13.42
CA MET A 379 18.18 5.15 14.78
C MET A 379 19.48 5.90 15.15
N PRO A 380 19.47 6.73 16.21
CA PRO A 380 20.69 7.37 16.69
C PRO A 380 21.73 6.35 17.16
N LEU A 381 23.01 6.59 16.86
CA LEU A 381 24.10 5.67 17.17
C LEU A 381 24.26 5.43 18.68
N ASP A 382 24.09 6.46 19.51
CA ASP A 382 24.11 6.37 20.97
C ASP A 382 22.98 5.47 21.49
N ARG A 383 21.76 5.63 20.96
CA ARG A 383 20.62 4.78 21.30
C ARG A 383 20.84 3.34 20.87
N TYR A 384 21.41 3.12 19.68
CA TYR A 384 21.77 1.78 19.20
C TYR A 384 22.81 1.12 20.11
N ARG A 385 23.88 1.84 20.49
CA ARG A 385 24.91 1.34 21.42
C ARG A 385 24.30 0.97 22.77
N LYS A 386 23.49 1.86 23.34
CA LYS A 386 22.80 1.63 24.61
C LYS A 386 21.89 0.40 24.59
N MET A 387 21.15 0.21 23.50
CA MET A 387 20.29 -0.97 23.31
C MET A 387 21.09 -2.28 23.23
N ASN A 388 22.36 -2.22 22.83
CA ASN A 388 23.25 -3.36 22.67
C ASN A 388 24.21 -3.59 23.85
N GLU A 389 24.12 -2.78 24.90
CA GLU A 389 24.90 -2.98 26.12
C GLU A 389 24.70 -4.39 26.69
N ARG A 390 25.82 -5.08 26.94
CA ARG A 390 25.82 -6.46 27.44
C ARG A 390 25.53 -6.49 28.94
N THR A 391 24.25 -6.36 29.29
CA THR A 391 23.79 -6.47 30.67
C THR A 391 23.52 -7.94 31.06
N MET A 392 23.59 -8.25 32.36
CA MET A 392 23.19 -9.57 32.86
C MET A 392 21.72 -9.88 32.59
N ALA A 393 20.85 -8.86 32.58
CA ALA A 393 19.45 -9.01 32.22
C ALA A 393 19.27 -9.47 30.76
N LYS A 394 20.01 -8.85 29.81
CA LYS A 394 20.02 -9.25 28.39
C LYS A 394 20.46 -10.71 28.25
N LYS A 395 21.60 -11.08 28.85
CA LYS A 395 22.13 -12.46 28.81
C LYS A 395 21.11 -13.47 29.33
N ARG A 396 20.48 -13.20 30.49
CA ARG A 396 19.44 -14.08 31.05
C ARG A 396 18.24 -14.25 30.12
N ALA A 397 17.79 -13.16 29.49
CA ALA A 397 16.68 -13.21 28.55
C ALA A 397 17.03 -14.02 27.29
N GLU A 398 18.22 -13.83 26.73
CA GLU A 398 18.75 -14.59 25.59
C GLU A 398 18.85 -16.09 25.93
N THR A 399 19.44 -16.45 27.07
CA THR A 399 19.53 -17.85 27.52
C THR A 399 18.14 -18.46 27.67
N LYS A 400 17.19 -17.75 28.29
CA LYS A 400 15.80 -18.23 28.45
C LYS A 400 15.12 -18.44 27.09
N LYS A 401 15.36 -17.55 26.12
CA LYS A 401 14.82 -17.69 24.76
C LYS A 401 15.36 -18.96 24.09
N TRP A 402 16.67 -19.20 24.16
CA TRP A 402 17.30 -20.40 23.60
C TRP A 402 16.78 -21.68 24.27
N GLN A 403 16.66 -21.71 25.60
CA GLN A 403 16.09 -22.85 26.33
C GLN A 403 14.64 -23.14 25.89
N ASN A 404 13.82 -22.11 25.68
CA ASN A 404 12.45 -22.29 25.21
C ASN A 404 12.39 -22.82 23.77
N LEU A 405 13.29 -22.36 22.88
CA LEU A 405 13.38 -22.87 21.51
C LEU A 405 13.75 -24.36 21.51
N LEU A 406 14.78 -24.75 22.26
CA LEU A 406 15.24 -26.14 22.32
C LEU A 406 14.15 -27.09 22.83
N LYS A 407 13.43 -26.71 23.90
CA LYS A 407 12.31 -27.51 24.44
C LYS A 407 11.17 -27.72 23.43
N ASN A 408 10.91 -26.72 22.59
CA ASN A 408 9.81 -26.79 21.62
C ASN A 408 10.18 -27.55 20.34
N VAL A 409 11.47 -27.57 19.96
CA VAL A 409 11.95 -28.36 18.81
C VAL A 409 11.76 -29.85 19.06
N GLU A 410 12.05 -30.34 20.27
CA GLU A 410 11.84 -31.74 20.66
C GLU A 410 10.38 -32.20 20.54
N THR A 411 9.41 -31.29 20.78
CA THR A 411 7.98 -31.55 20.59
C THR A 411 7.49 -31.40 19.15
N SER A 412 8.07 -30.49 18.36
CA SER A 412 7.68 -30.26 16.95
C SER A 412 8.23 -31.29 15.98
N SER A 413 9.19 -32.12 16.42
CA SER A 413 9.83 -33.16 15.61
C SER A 413 9.12 -34.52 15.73
N LYS A 414 8.04 -34.59 16.51
CA LYS A 414 7.17 -35.76 16.57
C LYS A 414 6.14 -35.67 15.44
N PRO A 415 5.98 -36.74 14.65
CA PRO A 415 5.18 -36.73 13.42
C PRO A 415 3.72 -36.37 13.64
#